data_AF-A0AAV1I1G8-F1
#
_entry.id   AF-A0AAV1I1G8-F1
#
_cell.length_a   1.000
_cell.length_b   1.000
_cell.length_c   1.000
_cell.angle_alpha   90.00
_cell.angle_beta   90.00
_cell.angle_gamma   90.00
#
_symmetry.space_group_name_H-M   'P 1'
#
loop_
_entity.id
_entity.type
_entity.pdbx_description
1 polymer ?
#
loop_
_entity_poly.entity_id
_entity_poly.type
_entity_poly.pdbx_seq_one_letter_code
_entity_poly.pdbx_strand_id
1 'polypeptide(L)'
;MLVMLRHVTADKGTFVAPGALLPATGIGGTWKGKFSKYLVPDDRLMEFLGALFQAVAMAEKALTWPSGETVDISALTLQNRVTLNTPTMAIKQKEQQFCMLRAQLLPGLAYKTPEREAETVDIYINGRGVQDKTASVSGRLSLQFNVHKHLGQGKKGPYEVGDFEFLWVNLPDLERFYLISSKELECREILKSESAPGKQTICVYPDGSDRGADLWCNAYLFSYRDSDIEAKVASALSD
;
A
#
# COMPACT_ATOMS: atom_id res chain seq x y z
N MET A 1 4.79 -2.92 20.79
CA MET A 1 4.99 -3.24 19.36
C MET A 1 3.78 -4.05 18.93
N LEU A 2 3.03 -3.54 17.95
CA LEU A 2 1.58 -3.74 17.84
C LEU A 2 1.16 -5.14 17.38
N VAL A 3 0.22 -5.72 18.13
CA VAL A 3 -0.75 -6.71 17.67
C VAL A 3 -1.85 -5.94 16.94
N MET A 4 -2.24 -6.34 15.73
CA MET A 4 -3.25 -5.64 14.91
C MET A 4 -4.65 -5.68 15.57
N LEU A 5 -5.05 -4.63 16.29
CA LEU A 5 -6.42 -4.48 16.81
C LEU A 5 -7.21 -3.53 15.90
N ARG A 6 -8.10 -4.08 15.06
CA ARG A 6 -9.25 -3.32 14.54
C ARG A 6 -10.42 -3.52 15.49
N HIS A 7 -10.87 -2.41 16.08
CA HIS A 7 -11.96 -2.33 17.05
C HIS A 7 -13.25 -1.91 16.34
N VAL A 8 -14.33 -2.71 16.44
CA VAL A 8 -15.75 -2.27 16.42
C VAL A 8 -16.60 -3.35 17.13
N THR A 9 -17.57 -2.90 17.92
CA THR A 9 -18.38 -3.56 18.98
C THR A 9 -19.53 -4.50 18.57
N ALA A 10 -19.95 -5.27 19.61
CA ALA A 10 -21.22 -5.98 19.92
C ALA A 10 -21.36 -7.43 19.41
N ASP A 11 -21.63 -8.48 20.20
CA ASP A 11 -21.84 -8.70 21.63
C ASP A 11 -21.08 -9.98 22.02
N LYS A 12 -20.18 -9.90 23.02
CA LYS A 12 -19.49 -11.02 23.72
C LYS A 12 -18.16 -11.56 23.13
N GLY A 13 -17.18 -10.69 22.90
CA GLY A 13 -15.74 -11.03 22.98
C GLY A 13 -14.94 -11.05 21.67
N THR A 14 -13.61 -11.14 21.80
CA THR A 14 -12.63 -11.13 20.70
C THR A 14 -11.85 -12.46 20.63
N PHE A 15 -11.67 -13.01 19.43
CA PHE A 15 -10.90 -14.23 19.22
C PHE A 15 -9.41 -13.92 19.04
N VAL A 16 -8.56 -14.46 19.90
CA VAL A 16 -7.10 -14.33 19.80
C VAL A 16 -6.51 -15.71 19.53
N ALA A 17 -6.15 -15.99 18.28
CA ALA A 17 -5.47 -17.24 17.91
C ALA A 17 -4.04 -16.97 17.43
N PRO A 18 -3.18 -18.02 17.44
CA PRO A 18 -1.86 -17.93 16.83
C PRO A 18 -1.93 -17.39 15.40
N GLY A 19 -1.43 -16.16 15.21
CA GLY A 19 -1.33 -15.52 13.89
C GLY A 19 -2.53 -14.66 13.44
N ALA A 20 -3.63 -14.53 14.20
CA ALA A 20 -4.75 -13.67 13.80
C ALA A 20 -5.64 -13.18 14.96
N LEU A 21 -6.17 -11.96 14.82
CA LEU A 21 -7.31 -11.45 15.57
C LEU A 21 -8.54 -11.45 14.66
N LEU A 22 -9.62 -12.13 15.09
CA LEU A 22 -10.84 -12.26 14.30
C LEU A 22 -12.05 -11.75 15.09
N PRO A 23 -12.94 -10.94 14.47
CA PRO A 23 -14.17 -10.49 15.12
C PRO A 23 -15.13 -11.68 15.31
N ALA A 24 -15.70 -11.82 16.51
CA ALA A 24 -16.66 -12.89 16.80
C ALA A 24 -17.99 -12.76 16.02
N THR A 25 -18.25 -11.58 15.44
CA THR A 25 -19.49 -11.25 14.72
C THR A 25 -19.55 -11.81 13.29
N GLY A 26 -18.45 -12.34 12.75
CA GLY A 26 -18.37 -12.83 11.36
C GLY A 26 -18.70 -14.32 11.14
N ILE A 27 -18.95 -15.09 12.22
CA ILE A 27 -19.22 -16.53 12.15
C ILE A 27 -20.58 -16.78 12.80
N GLY A 28 -21.64 -16.75 11.99
CA GLY A 28 -22.99 -17.07 12.42
C GLY A 28 -23.09 -18.52 12.87
N GLY A 29 -23.11 -18.75 14.17
CA GLY A 29 -23.29 -20.08 14.75
C GLY A 29 -23.26 -20.03 16.27
N THR A 30 -24.12 -20.80 16.91
CA THR A 30 -24.10 -21.01 18.37
C THR A 30 -22.75 -21.63 18.73
N TRP A 31 -21.90 -20.87 19.43
CA TRP A 31 -20.54 -21.26 19.80
C TRP A 31 -20.55 -22.43 20.78
N LYS A 32 -20.55 -23.66 20.25
CA LYS A 32 -20.31 -24.90 21.00
C LYS A 32 -19.19 -25.67 20.31
N GLY A 33 -17.94 -25.55 20.79
CA GLY A 33 -16.80 -26.29 20.23
C GLY A 33 -15.41 -25.78 20.66
N LYS A 34 -14.35 -26.36 20.06
CA LYS A 34 -12.90 -26.17 20.33
C LYS A 34 -12.38 -24.71 20.32
N PHE A 35 -13.18 -23.75 19.89
CA PHE A 35 -12.79 -22.36 19.71
C PHE A 35 -13.13 -21.47 20.91
N SER A 36 -13.99 -21.91 21.83
CA SER A 36 -14.34 -21.13 23.04
C SER A 36 -13.13 -20.81 23.93
N LYS A 37 -12.06 -21.62 23.87
CA LYS A 37 -10.84 -21.43 24.65
C LYS A 37 -9.95 -20.27 24.22
N TYR A 38 -10.19 -19.69 23.05
CA TYR A 38 -9.43 -18.54 22.53
C TYR A 38 -10.23 -17.24 22.58
N LEU A 39 -11.41 -17.27 23.22
CA LEU A 39 -12.24 -16.10 23.41
C LEU A 39 -11.70 -15.27 24.58
N VAL A 40 -11.50 -13.98 24.35
CA VAL A 40 -11.10 -13.01 25.37
C VAL A 40 -12.24 -12.01 25.55
N PRO A 41 -12.75 -11.82 26.79
CA PRO A 41 -13.68 -10.74 27.09
C PRO A 41 -13.09 -9.38 26.72
N ASP A 42 -13.88 -8.51 26.09
CA ASP A 42 -13.38 -7.24 25.55
C ASP A 42 -12.83 -6.30 26.64
N ASP A 43 -13.44 -6.32 27.83
CA ASP A 43 -13.00 -5.60 29.02
C ASP A 43 -11.65 -6.09 29.58
N ARG A 44 -11.23 -7.31 29.23
CA ARG A 44 -9.95 -7.92 29.62
C ARG A 44 -8.94 -8.00 28.47
N LEU A 45 -9.30 -7.55 27.28
CA LEU A 45 -8.50 -7.75 26.06
C LEU A 45 -7.13 -7.09 26.14
N MET A 46 -7.07 -5.83 26.57
CA MET A 46 -5.81 -5.07 26.62
C MET A 46 -4.85 -5.63 27.69
N GLU A 47 -5.39 -6.01 28.85
CA GLU A 47 -4.63 -6.68 29.91
C GLU A 47 -4.07 -8.01 29.41
N PHE A 48 -4.92 -8.82 28.78
CA PHE A 48 -4.54 -10.12 28.25
C PHE A 48 -3.46 -10.02 27.16
N LEU A 49 -3.59 -9.06 26.23
CA LEU A 49 -2.58 -8.84 25.19
C LEU A 49 -1.23 -8.38 25.76
N GLY A 50 -1.24 -7.60 26.85
CA GLY A 50 -0.04 -7.24 27.60
C GLY A 50 0.65 -8.47 28.20
N ALA A 51 -0.12 -9.33 28.88
CA ALA A 51 0.38 -10.58 29.45
C ALA A 51 0.90 -11.54 28.37
N LEU A 52 0.16 -11.71 27.27
CA LEU A 52 0.58 -12.53 26.14
C LEU A 52 1.88 -12.02 25.51
N PHE A 53 2.02 -10.71 25.34
CA PHE A 53 3.24 -10.11 24.83
C PHE A 53 4.44 -10.41 25.73
N GLN A 54 4.29 -10.22 27.05
CA GLN A 54 5.35 -10.52 28.02
C GLN A 54 5.72 -12.00 28.01
N ALA A 55 4.74 -12.89 28.02
CA ALA A 55 4.97 -14.33 28.01
C ALA A 55 5.75 -14.79 26.76
N VAL A 56 5.38 -14.31 25.56
CA VAL A 56 6.13 -14.61 24.33
C VAL A 56 7.52 -13.96 24.35
N ALA A 57 7.67 -12.75 24.89
CA ALA A 57 8.97 -12.09 25.04
C ALA A 57 9.92 -12.84 25.98
N MET A 58 9.37 -13.48 27.02
CA MET A 58 10.10 -14.31 27.98
C MET A 58 10.26 -15.78 27.52
N ALA A 59 9.84 -16.11 26.29
CA ALA A 59 9.85 -17.46 25.73
C ALA A 59 9.12 -18.49 26.62
N GLU A 60 8.05 -18.05 27.28
CA GLU A 60 7.16 -18.94 28.01
C GLU A 60 6.44 -19.89 27.04
N LYS A 61 6.17 -21.11 27.48
CA LYS A 61 5.53 -22.14 26.66
C LYS A 61 4.02 -22.19 26.85
N ALA A 62 3.50 -21.56 27.89
CA ALA A 62 2.08 -21.60 28.21
C ALA A 62 1.63 -20.32 28.89
N LEU A 63 0.36 -19.95 28.71
CA LEU A 63 -0.27 -18.79 29.34
C LEU A 63 -1.68 -19.15 29.81
N THR A 64 -2.07 -18.67 30.98
CA THR A 64 -3.45 -18.79 31.45
C THR A 64 -4.35 -17.81 30.71
N TRP A 65 -5.31 -18.35 29.97
CA TRP A 65 -6.30 -17.58 29.23
C TRP A 65 -7.36 -16.98 30.17
N PRO A 66 -8.10 -15.93 29.78
CA PRO A 66 -9.18 -15.36 30.60
C PRO A 66 -10.30 -16.36 30.98
N SER A 67 -10.44 -17.46 30.23
CA SER A 67 -11.33 -18.58 30.55
C SER A 67 -10.84 -19.45 31.70
N GLY A 68 -9.63 -19.23 32.22
CA GLY A 68 -8.97 -20.02 33.26
C GLY A 68 -8.19 -21.23 32.74
N GLU A 69 -8.27 -21.53 31.44
CA GLU A 69 -7.52 -22.62 30.81
C GLU A 69 -6.06 -22.21 30.54
N THR A 70 -5.12 -23.14 30.68
CA THR A 70 -3.73 -22.92 30.28
C THR A 70 -3.55 -23.33 28.82
N VAL A 71 -3.11 -22.39 27.98
CA VAL A 71 -2.96 -22.56 26.54
C VAL A 71 -1.49 -22.61 26.17
N ASP A 72 -1.10 -23.57 25.33
CA ASP A 72 0.25 -23.64 24.76
C ASP A 72 0.48 -22.47 23.79
N ILE A 73 1.52 -21.69 24.07
CA ILE A 73 1.95 -20.54 23.27
C ILE A 73 3.35 -20.73 22.67
N SER A 74 3.93 -21.93 22.77
CA SER A 74 5.31 -22.22 22.35
C SER A 74 5.57 -22.00 20.85
N ALA A 75 4.54 -22.04 20.02
CA ALA A 75 4.61 -21.74 18.59
C ALA A 75 4.52 -20.24 18.28
N LEU A 76 4.20 -19.39 19.26
CA LEU A 76 4.14 -17.94 19.06
C LEU A 76 5.55 -17.38 19.02
N THR A 77 5.80 -16.48 18.08
CA THR A 77 7.07 -15.76 17.96
C THR A 77 6.80 -14.28 17.82
N LEU A 78 7.62 -13.46 18.49
CA LEU A 78 7.62 -12.03 18.25
C LEU A 78 8.26 -11.77 16.89
N GLN A 79 7.47 -11.39 15.90
CA GLN A 79 8.00 -10.93 14.63
C GLN A 79 8.52 -9.49 14.78
N ASN A 80 9.70 -9.23 14.24
CA ASN A 80 10.23 -7.87 14.16
C ASN A 80 9.31 -7.02 13.26
N ARG A 81 9.14 -5.74 13.61
CA ARG A 81 8.29 -4.77 12.88
C ARG A 81 8.65 -4.68 11.39
N VAL A 82 9.90 -4.97 11.04
CA VAL A 82 10.40 -5.04 9.65
C VAL A 82 9.71 -6.16 8.87
N THR A 83 9.52 -7.35 9.46
CA THR A 83 8.94 -8.53 8.79
C THR A 83 7.43 -8.42 8.60
N LEU A 84 6.72 -7.75 9.51
CA LEU A 84 5.27 -7.50 9.43
C LEU A 84 4.88 -6.51 8.34
N ASN A 85 5.78 -5.57 8.02
CA ASN A 85 5.61 -4.59 6.97
C ASN A 85 6.17 -5.05 5.61
N THR A 86 6.73 -6.26 5.53
CA THR A 86 7.10 -6.87 4.24
C THR A 86 5.84 -7.44 3.62
N PRO A 87 5.34 -6.89 2.51
CA PRO A 87 4.16 -7.42 1.87
C PRO A 87 4.41 -8.86 1.43
N THR A 88 3.42 -9.73 1.58
CA THR A 88 3.54 -11.13 1.12
C THR A 88 3.22 -11.27 -0.38
N MET A 89 2.46 -10.32 -0.93
CA MET A 89 2.14 -10.29 -2.35
C MET A 89 3.28 -9.64 -3.15
N ALA A 90 3.74 -10.33 -4.20
CA ALA A 90 4.84 -9.88 -5.05
C ALA A 90 4.66 -8.44 -5.60
N ILE A 91 3.43 -8.05 -5.95
CA ILE A 91 3.13 -6.69 -6.42
C ILE A 91 3.44 -5.65 -5.34
N LYS A 92 2.96 -5.89 -4.12
CA LYS A 92 3.21 -4.97 -2.99
C LYS A 92 4.68 -4.96 -2.57
N GLN A 93 5.39 -6.09 -2.67
CA GLN A 93 6.84 -6.13 -2.45
C GLN A 93 7.56 -5.23 -3.45
N LYS A 94 7.13 -5.26 -4.71
CA LYS A 94 7.70 -4.41 -5.77
C LYS A 94 7.42 -2.92 -5.51
N GLU A 95 6.22 -2.57 -5.09
CA GLU A 95 5.89 -1.20 -4.65
C GLU A 95 6.79 -0.75 -3.49
N GLN A 96 6.97 -1.60 -2.47
CA GLN A 96 7.87 -1.30 -1.35
C GLN A 96 9.33 -1.11 -1.81
N GLN A 97 9.81 -1.94 -2.75
CA GLN A 97 11.14 -1.79 -3.33
C GLN A 97 11.31 -0.44 -4.02
N PHE A 98 10.32 0.02 -4.78
CA PHE A 98 10.36 1.35 -5.40
C PHE A 98 10.36 2.48 -4.37
N CYS A 99 9.56 2.37 -3.31
CA CYS A 99 9.58 3.34 -2.22
C CYS A 99 10.95 3.43 -1.55
N MET A 100 11.59 2.28 -1.26
CA MET A 100 12.92 2.23 -0.67
C MET A 100 13.99 2.79 -1.61
N LEU A 101 13.96 2.39 -2.87
CA LEU A 101 14.86 2.88 -3.91
C LEU A 101 14.79 4.40 -4.04
N ARG A 102 13.57 4.95 -4.10
CA ARG A 102 13.35 6.40 -4.20
C ARG A 102 13.90 7.15 -3.01
N ALA A 103 13.59 6.70 -1.79
CA ALA A 103 14.09 7.33 -0.56
C ALA A 103 15.63 7.25 -0.44
N GLN A 104 16.25 6.20 -1.00
CA GLN A 104 17.70 6.06 -1.04
C GLN A 104 18.35 6.99 -2.07
N LEU A 105 17.76 7.11 -3.26
CA LEU A 105 18.36 7.82 -4.39
C LEU A 105 18.00 9.31 -4.45
N LEU A 106 16.93 9.72 -3.78
CA LEU A 106 16.45 11.10 -3.72
C LEU A 106 16.26 11.57 -2.26
N PRO A 107 17.30 11.48 -1.41
CA PRO A 107 17.19 11.74 0.03
C PRO A 107 16.84 13.20 0.39
N GLY A 108 17.05 14.15 -0.53
CA GLY A 108 16.70 15.56 -0.32
C GLY A 108 15.22 15.88 -0.48
N LEU A 109 14.39 14.93 -0.93
CA LEU A 109 12.94 15.11 -1.00
C LEU A 109 12.26 14.74 0.33
N ALA A 110 11.24 15.51 0.70
CA ALA A 110 10.45 15.25 1.91
C ALA A 110 9.27 14.31 1.59
N TYR A 111 9.26 13.13 2.19
CA TYR A 111 8.23 12.11 2.01
C TYR A 111 7.26 12.06 3.19
N LYS A 112 5.95 12.04 2.91
CA LYS A 112 4.90 11.78 3.91
C LYS A 112 3.87 10.80 3.34
N THR A 113 3.46 9.82 4.12
CA THR A 113 2.34 8.94 3.75
C THR A 113 1.00 9.60 4.09
N PRO A 114 -0.08 9.35 3.32
CA PRO A 114 -1.42 9.83 3.67
C PRO A 114 -1.84 9.32 5.06
N GLU A 115 -2.68 10.10 5.73
CA GLU A 115 -3.16 9.76 7.08
C GLU A 115 -4.27 8.70 7.05
N ARG A 116 -4.96 8.55 5.92
CA ARG A 116 -6.00 7.54 5.72
C ARG A 116 -5.59 6.57 4.61
N GLU A 117 -5.91 5.31 4.81
CA GLU A 117 -5.78 4.28 3.77
C GLU A 117 -6.89 4.47 2.71
N ALA A 118 -6.61 4.03 1.48
CA ALA A 118 -7.52 4.08 0.32
C ALA A 118 -7.86 5.48 -0.23
N GLU A 119 -6.99 6.46 0.00
CA GLU A 119 -7.00 7.72 -0.75
C GLU A 119 -6.48 7.51 -2.19
N THR A 120 -6.76 8.47 -3.08
CA THR A 120 -6.23 8.53 -4.46
C THR A 120 -4.80 9.08 -4.52
N VAL A 121 -4.19 9.33 -3.37
CA VAL A 121 -2.80 9.72 -3.20
C VAL A 121 -2.11 8.62 -2.43
N ASP A 122 -1.01 8.08 -2.97
CA ASP A 122 -0.23 7.04 -2.28
C ASP A 122 0.86 7.66 -1.40
N ILE A 123 1.41 8.81 -1.82
CA ILE A 123 2.52 9.48 -1.13
C ILE A 123 2.47 10.99 -1.38
N TYR A 124 2.89 11.76 -0.39
CA TYR A 124 3.18 13.18 -0.53
C TYR A 124 4.70 13.37 -0.68
N ILE A 125 5.11 14.11 -1.71
CA ILE A 125 6.53 14.45 -1.96
C ILE A 125 6.64 15.97 -1.98
N ASN A 126 7.45 16.55 -1.08
CA ASN A 126 7.53 17.99 -0.84
C ASN A 126 6.15 18.63 -0.62
N GLY A 127 5.23 17.89 0.03
CA GLY A 127 3.86 18.32 0.29
C GLY A 127 2.88 18.18 -0.89
N ARG A 128 3.34 17.77 -2.08
CA ARG A 128 2.48 17.55 -3.25
C ARG A 128 1.91 16.14 -3.26
N GLY A 129 0.63 15.97 -3.58
CA GLY A 129 -0.03 14.67 -3.62
C GLY A 129 0.35 13.86 -4.88
N VAL A 130 0.94 12.68 -4.69
CA VAL A 130 1.42 11.81 -5.76
C VAL A 130 0.70 10.45 -5.74
N GLN A 131 0.17 10.04 -6.89
CA GLN A 131 -0.26 8.66 -7.13
C GLN A 131 0.91 7.87 -7.74
N ASP A 132 1.26 6.75 -7.11
CA ASP A 132 2.33 5.87 -7.53
C ASP A 132 1.78 4.68 -8.32
N LYS A 133 2.46 4.32 -9.40
CA LYS A 133 2.13 3.17 -10.25
C LYS A 133 3.39 2.44 -10.67
N THR A 134 3.23 1.17 -11.00
CA THR A 134 4.28 0.37 -11.63
C THR A 134 3.84 -0.01 -13.03
N ALA A 135 4.67 0.27 -14.02
CA ALA A 135 4.44 -0.18 -15.38
C ALA A 135 4.70 -1.69 -15.52
N SER A 136 3.97 -2.31 -16.43
CA SER A 136 4.07 -3.73 -16.78
C SER A 136 4.41 -3.87 -18.26
N VAL A 137 5.14 -4.93 -18.61
CA VAL A 137 5.43 -5.25 -20.01
C VAL A 137 4.13 -5.62 -20.72
N SER A 138 3.82 -4.96 -21.84
CA SER A 138 2.62 -5.21 -22.66
C SER A 138 2.99 -5.81 -24.02
N GLY A 139 4.19 -5.53 -24.51
CA GLY A 139 4.73 -6.07 -25.76
C GLY A 139 6.25 -6.04 -25.76
N ARG A 140 6.87 -6.32 -26.91
CA ARG A 140 8.34 -6.41 -27.02
C ARG A 140 9.06 -5.11 -26.62
N LEU A 141 8.46 -3.96 -26.90
CA LEU A 141 9.04 -2.63 -26.67
C LEU A 141 8.08 -1.67 -25.94
N SER A 142 6.88 -2.15 -25.59
CA SER A 142 5.84 -1.33 -24.96
C SER A 142 5.64 -1.72 -23.52
N LEU A 143 5.52 -0.69 -22.68
CA LEU A 143 5.09 -0.81 -21.31
C LEU A 143 3.67 -0.25 -21.19
N GLN A 144 2.89 -0.78 -20.26
CA GLN A 144 1.57 -0.27 -19.94
C GLN A 144 1.44 -0.04 -18.45
N PHE A 145 0.66 0.96 -18.05
CA PHE A 145 0.28 1.15 -16.67
C PHE A 145 -1.18 1.57 -16.56
N ASN A 146 -1.77 1.22 -15.42
CA ASN A 146 -3.16 1.48 -15.12
C ASN A 146 -3.32 2.85 -14.46
N VAL A 147 -4.23 3.65 -15.00
CA VAL A 147 -4.62 4.98 -14.50
C VAL A 147 -6.09 4.93 -14.11
N HIS A 148 -6.46 3.96 -13.27
CA HIS A 148 -7.81 3.82 -12.73
C HIS A 148 -7.82 3.74 -11.20
N LYS A 149 -8.90 4.24 -10.61
CA LYS A 149 -9.26 4.06 -9.20
C LYS A 149 -10.33 2.98 -9.04
N HIS A 150 -10.39 2.40 -7.85
CA HIS A 150 -11.46 1.48 -7.47
C HIS A 150 -12.69 2.25 -7.01
N LEU A 151 -13.86 1.96 -7.59
CA LEU A 151 -15.13 2.61 -7.26
C LEU A 151 -15.98 1.78 -6.27
N GLY A 152 -15.38 0.78 -5.63
CA GLY A 152 -16.07 -0.23 -4.83
C GLY A 152 -16.70 -1.35 -5.67
N GLN A 153 -17.12 -2.44 -5.02
CA GLN A 153 -17.78 -3.61 -5.65
C GLN A 153 -17.07 -4.18 -6.88
N GLY A 154 -15.73 -4.15 -6.91
CA GLY A 154 -14.93 -4.62 -8.05
C GLY A 154 -14.98 -3.72 -9.29
N LYS A 155 -15.68 -2.58 -9.24
CA LYS A 155 -15.72 -1.62 -10.34
C LYS A 155 -14.46 -0.75 -10.36
N LYS A 156 -14.03 -0.41 -11.57
CA LYS A 156 -12.87 0.46 -11.84
C LYS A 156 -13.31 1.64 -12.68
N GLY A 157 -12.81 2.82 -12.34
CA GLY A 157 -13.09 4.08 -13.02
C GLY A 157 -11.80 4.82 -13.31
N PRO A 158 -11.76 5.68 -14.34
CA PRO A 158 -10.65 6.62 -14.50
C PRO A 158 -10.51 7.50 -13.27
N TYR A 159 -9.30 8.01 -13.03
CA TYR A 159 -9.11 9.10 -12.09
C TYR A 159 -9.76 10.37 -12.61
N GLU A 160 -10.13 11.26 -11.69
CA GLU A 160 -10.76 12.55 -11.94
C GLU A 160 -9.77 13.68 -11.67
N VAL A 161 -9.99 14.83 -12.32
CA VAL A 161 -9.19 16.04 -12.04
C VAL A 161 -9.31 16.40 -10.56
N GLY A 162 -8.17 16.56 -9.90
CA GLY A 162 -8.08 16.84 -8.45
C GLY A 162 -7.87 15.61 -7.56
N ASP A 163 -7.92 14.38 -8.09
CA ASP A 163 -7.63 13.16 -7.29
C ASP A 163 -6.17 13.12 -6.77
N PHE A 164 -5.23 13.67 -7.54
CA PHE A 164 -3.81 13.82 -7.19
C PHE A 164 -3.18 14.94 -8.03
N GLU A 165 -1.96 15.36 -7.68
CA GLU A 165 -1.22 16.41 -8.38
C GLU A 165 -0.19 15.87 -9.37
N PHE A 166 0.45 14.74 -9.05
CA PHE A 166 1.39 14.08 -9.93
C PHE A 166 1.15 12.58 -10.00
N LEU A 167 1.42 12.00 -11.16
CA LEU A 167 1.50 10.58 -11.39
C LEU A 167 2.97 10.17 -11.49
N TRP A 168 3.41 9.31 -10.59
CA TRP A 168 4.74 8.70 -10.61
C TRP A 168 4.62 7.26 -11.11
N VAL A 169 5.29 6.94 -12.22
CA VAL A 169 5.22 5.60 -12.82
C VAL A 169 6.60 4.97 -12.87
N ASN A 170 6.85 3.98 -12.02
CA ASN A 170 8.13 3.28 -12.03
C ASN A 170 8.20 2.25 -13.16
N LEU A 171 9.33 2.21 -13.88
CA LEU A 171 9.56 1.22 -14.93
C LEU A 171 10.10 -0.11 -14.34
N PRO A 172 9.87 -1.25 -15.01
CA PRO A 172 10.35 -2.55 -14.53
C PRO A 172 11.86 -2.68 -14.41
N ASP A 173 12.64 -1.81 -15.06
CA ASP A 173 14.10 -1.83 -15.05
C ASP A 173 14.71 -1.28 -13.75
N LEU A 174 13.91 -0.70 -12.86
CA LEU A 174 14.35 -0.08 -11.60
C LEU A 174 15.28 1.13 -11.78
N GLU A 175 15.41 1.66 -12.98
CA GLU A 175 16.35 2.74 -13.28
C GLU A 175 15.64 4.00 -13.74
N ARG A 176 14.46 3.84 -14.34
CA ARG A 176 13.71 4.93 -14.92
C ARG A 176 12.32 5.02 -14.31
N PHE A 177 11.74 6.22 -14.40
CA PHE A 177 10.37 6.48 -14.01
C PHE A 177 9.79 7.65 -14.79
N TYR A 178 8.46 7.67 -14.96
CA TYR A 178 7.77 8.88 -15.41
C TYR A 178 7.30 9.70 -14.22
N LEU A 179 7.38 11.02 -14.32
CA LEU A 179 6.76 11.96 -13.39
C LEU A 179 5.93 12.97 -14.19
N ILE A 180 4.61 12.79 -14.17
CA ILE A 180 3.67 13.51 -15.04
C ILE A 180 2.71 14.31 -14.16
N SER A 181 2.55 15.61 -14.41
CA SER A 181 1.59 16.44 -13.68
C SER A 181 0.14 16.08 -14.05
N SER A 182 -0.79 16.24 -13.10
CA SER A 182 -2.22 16.03 -13.33
C SER A 182 -2.77 16.95 -14.42
N LYS A 183 -2.22 18.18 -14.53
CA LYS A 183 -2.53 19.14 -15.59
C LYS A 183 -2.18 18.58 -16.97
N GLU A 184 -1.01 17.96 -17.15
CA GLU A 184 -0.68 17.33 -18.43
C GLU A 184 -1.63 16.16 -18.72
N LEU A 185 -1.94 15.33 -17.71
CA LEU A 185 -2.89 14.22 -17.88
C LEU A 185 -4.31 14.70 -18.25
N GLU A 186 -4.75 15.83 -17.70
CA GLU A 186 -6.00 16.49 -18.06
C GLU A 186 -5.98 17.00 -19.52
N CYS A 187 -4.91 17.70 -19.93
CA CYS A 187 -4.75 18.18 -21.30
C CYS A 187 -4.77 17.06 -22.35
N ARG A 188 -4.41 15.83 -21.94
CA ARG A 188 -4.41 14.61 -22.78
C ARG A 188 -5.69 13.79 -22.68
N GLU A 189 -6.71 14.29 -21.99
CA GLU A 189 -7.99 13.61 -21.76
C GLU A 189 -7.83 12.23 -21.08
N ILE A 190 -6.77 12.07 -20.29
CA ILE A 190 -6.52 10.85 -19.52
C ILE A 190 -7.31 10.89 -18.22
N LEU A 191 -7.32 12.03 -17.54
CA LEU A 191 -8.20 12.23 -16.39
C LEU A 191 -9.62 12.48 -16.88
N LYS A 192 -10.59 11.96 -16.13
CA LYS A 192 -12.00 12.24 -16.35
C LYS A 192 -12.30 13.67 -15.90
N SER A 193 -13.01 14.39 -16.75
CA SER A 193 -13.51 15.75 -16.52
C SER A 193 -14.93 15.88 -17.09
N GLU A 194 -15.50 17.08 -17.09
CA GLU A 194 -16.79 17.33 -17.76
C GLU A 194 -16.70 17.16 -19.28
N SER A 195 -15.53 17.42 -19.87
CA SER A 195 -15.30 17.38 -21.32
C SER A 195 -14.76 16.04 -21.83
N ALA A 196 -14.19 15.21 -20.95
CA ALA A 196 -13.53 13.96 -21.33
C ALA A 196 -13.91 12.80 -20.40
N PRO A 197 -14.21 11.60 -20.95
CA PRO A 197 -14.55 10.44 -20.13
C PRO A 197 -13.36 9.87 -19.35
N GLY A 198 -12.13 10.26 -19.68
CA GLY A 198 -10.89 9.75 -19.11
C GLY A 198 -10.47 8.37 -19.68
N LYS A 199 -9.23 7.98 -19.40
CA LYS A 199 -8.63 6.70 -19.78
C LYS A 199 -8.27 5.91 -18.52
N GLN A 200 -8.27 4.58 -18.63
CA GLN A 200 -7.94 3.68 -17.53
C GLN A 200 -6.55 3.01 -17.67
N THR A 201 -5.92 3.14 -18.84
CA THR A 201 -4.64 2.54 -19.17
C THR A 201 -3.91 3.45 -20.15
N ILE A 202 -2.58 3.53 -20.02
CA ILE A 202 -1.68 4.22 -20.95
C ILE A 202 -0.60 3.23 -21.39
N CYS A 203 -0.19 3.31 -22.65
CA CYS A 203 0.88 2.50 -23.23
C CYS A 203 2.05 3.40 -23.64
N VAL A 204 3.24 3.20 -23.06
CA VAL A 204 4.42 4.03 -23.28
C VAL A 204 5.57 3.26 -23.93
N TYR A 205 6.46 4.02 -24.57
CA TYR A 205 7.61 3.51 -25.33
C TYR A 205 8.88 4.25 -24.88
N PRO A 206 9.49 3.81 -23.76
CA PRO A 206 10.60 4.52 -23.10
C PRO A 206 11.84 4.65 -23.98
N ASP A 207 12.03 3.72 -24.91
CA ASP A 207 13.21 3.69 -25.79
C ASP A 207 12.99 4.48 -27.10
N GLY A 208 11.92 5.28 -27.16
CA GLY A 208 11.70 6.24 -28.25
C GLY A 208 11.37 5.59 -29.60
N SER A 209 10.88 4.36 -29.64
CA SER A 209 10.38 3.80 -30.90
C SER A 209 9.20 4.65 -31.38
N ASP A 210 9.28 5.22 -32.60
CA ASP A 210 8.27 6.09 -33.26
C ASP A 210 6.88 5.45 -33.48
N ARG A 211 6.55 4.38 -32.76
CA ARG A 211 5.39 3.50 -32.99
C ARG A 211 4.23 3.74 -32.01
N GLY A 212 4.22 4.84 -31.26
CA GLY A 212 3.27 5.04 -30.16
C GLY A 212 2.50 6.37 -30.21
N ALA A 213 1.20 6.33 -29.94
CA ALA A 213 0.37 7.53 -29.75
C ALA A 213 0.78 8.35 -28.50
N ASP A 214 1.47 7.72 -27.54
CA ASP A 214 1.81 8.31 -26.25
C ASP A 214 3.30 8.67 -26.11
N LEU A 215 3.98 9.00 -27.22
CA LEU A 215 5.39 9.47 -27.19
C LEU A 215 5.58 10.77 -26.39
N TRP A 216 4.51 11.53 -26.19
CA TRP A 216 4.52 12.74 -25.36
C TRP A 216 5.00 12.47 -23.93
N CYS A 217 4.78 11.25 -23.40
CA CYS A 217 5.25 10.84 -22.08
C CYS A 217 6.77 10.92 -21.93
N ASN A 218 7.54 10.80 -23.03
CA ASN A 218 9.00 10.76 -22.96
C ASN A 218 9.62 12.09 -22.51
N ALA A 219 8.89 13.21 -22.65
CA ALA A 219 9.29 14.49 -22.06
C ALA A 219 9.29 14.47 -20.52
N TYR A 220 8.60 13.49 -19.93
CA TYR A 220 8.43 13.30 -18.49
C TYR A 220 9.16 12.07 -17.97
N LEU A 221 10.07 11.49 -18.76
CA LEU A 221 10.87 10.32 -18.39
C LEU A 221 12.15 10.76 -17.69
N PHE A 222 12.36 10.22 -16.49
CA PHE A 222 13.51 10.47 -15.66
C PHE A 222 14.32 9.20 -15.45
N SER A 223 15.61 9.38 -15.16
CA SER A 223 16.56 8.31 -14.88
C SER A 223 17.21 8.57 -13.53
N TYR A 224 17.16 7.59 -12.63
CA TYR A 224 17.87 7.63 -11.36
C TYR A 224 19.40 7.66 -11.53
N ARG A 225 19.91 7.37 -12.73
CA ARG A 225 21.35 7.45 -13.04
C ARG A 225 21.82 8.88 -13.34
N ASP A 226 20.90 9.83 -13.51
CA ASP A 226 21.26 11.21 -13.78
C ASP A 226 21.85 11.84 -12.52
N SER A 227 23.02 12.48 -12.62
CA SER A 227 23.73 13.07 -11.47
C SER A 227 22.98 14.22 -10.80
N ASP A 228 22.05 14.84 -11.53
CA ASP A 228 21.23 15.97 -11.11
C ASP A 228 19.75 15.58 -10.93
N ILE A 229 19.45 14.28 -10.84
CA ILE A 229 18.07 13.76 -10.81
C ILE A 229 17.22 14.41 -9.71
N GLU A 230 17.78 14.60 -8.52
CA GLU A 230 17.04 15.18 -7.40
C GLU A 230 16.61 16.62 -7.69
N ALA A 231 17.50 17.43 -8.29
CA ALA A 231 17.19 18.80 -8.69
C ALA A 231 16.14 18.83 -9.80
N LYS A 232 16.25 17.93 -10.79
CA LYS A 232 15.26 17.79 -11.87
C LYS A 232 13.87 17.43 -11.34
N VAL A 233 13.79 16.47 -10.41
CA VAL A 233 12.53 16.08 -9.76
C VAL A 233 11.96 17.21 -8.91
N ALA A 234 12.80 17.88 -8.11
CA ALA A 234 12.37 19.01 -7.29
C ALA A 234 11.82 20.17 -8.15
N SER A 235 12.46 20.44 -9.29
CA SER A 235 11.96 21.42 -10.27
C SER A 235 10.61 21.00 -10.83
N ALA A 236 10.47 19.76 -11.30
CA ALA A 236 9.22 19.26 -11.88
C ALA A 236 8.06 19.26 -10.88
N LEU A 237 8.33 19.04 -9.59
CA LEU A 237 7.32 19.11 -8.53
C LEU A 237 6.94 20.55 -8.12
N SER A 238 7.69 21.54 -8.58
CA SER A 238 7.46 22.97 -8.30
C SER A 238 6.63 23.66 -9.38
N ASP A 239 6.52 23.04 -10.56
CA ASP A 239 5.66 23.47 -11.67
C ASP A 239 4.16 23.24 -11.38
#